data_AF-A0A6B3FIP5-F1
#
_entry.id   AF-A0A6B3FIP5-F1
#
_cell.length_a   1.000
_cell.length_b   1.000
_cell.length_c   1.000
_cell.angle_alpha   90.00
_cell.angle_beta   90.00
_cell.angle_gamma   90.00
#
_symmetry.space_group_name_H-M   'P 1'
#
loop_
_entity.id
_entity.type
_entity.pdbx_description
1 polymer ?
#
loop_
_entity_poly.entity_id
_entity_poly.type
_entity_poly.pdbx_seq_one_letter_code
_entity_poly.pdbx_strand_id
1 'polypeptide(L)'
;HIRDVRPEIVITTDAYGGMTGHPDHVHAHRVTALAVRSAGLPGFCPGAGAPWQPSALYLATHPRSAAVAVGGRMARSGIPADALYCSEDARITTTVDVRPWLP
;
A
#
# COMPACT_ATOMS: atom_id res chain seq x y z
N HIS A 1 9.43 2.50 -15.58
CA HIS A 1 9.58 3.32 -14.35
C HIS A 1 10.39 2.64 -13.26
N ILE A 2 10.05 1.43 -12.75
CA ILE A 2 10.86 0.78 -11.69
C ILE A 2 12.34 0.57 -12.10
N ARG A 3 12.62 0.04 -13.30
CA ARG A 3 14.00 -0.18 -13.79
C ARG A 3 14.78 1.10 -14.10
N ASP A 4 14.06 2.20 -14.27
CA ASP A 4 14.60 3.53 -14.57
C ASP A 4 14.97 4.26 -13.26
N VAL A 5 14.02 4.35 -12.33
CA VAL A 5 14.23 4.95 -11.00
C VAL A 5 15.09 4.08 -10.07
N ARG A 6 15.02 2.76 -10.24
CA ARG A 6 15.70 1.75 -9.40
C ARG A 6 15.46 1.92 -7.90
N PRO A 7 14.19 1.95 -7.45
CA PRO A 7 13.89 2.13 -6.03
C PRO A 7 14.31 0.90 -5.22
N GLU A 8 14.89 1.11 -4.05
CA GLU A 8 15.09 0.04 -3.07
C GLU A 8 13.75 -0.43 -2.49
N ILE A 9 12.89 0.53 -2.13
CA ILE A 9 11.58 0.26 -1.52
C ILE A 9 10.48 0.81 -2.40
N VAL A 10 9.43 0.02 -2.62
CA VAL A 10 8.18 0.46 -3.25
C VAL A 10 7.05 0.40 -2.23
N ILE A 11 6.20 1.43 -2.21
CA ILE A 11 5.01 1.49 -1.38
C ILE A 11 3.79 1.61 -2.29
N THR A 12 2.77 0.80 -2.03
CA THR A 12 1.48 0.85 -2.74
C THR A 12 0.32 0.60 -1.78
N THR A 13 -0.92 0.73 -2.24
CA THR A 13 -2.09 0.42 -1.42
C THR A 13 -2.18 -1.06 -1.08
N ASP A 14 -2.82 -1.40 0.03
CA ASP A 14 -3.16 -2.79 0.33
C ASP A 14 -4.14 -3.41 -0.69
N ALA A 15 -4.32 -4.73 -0.57
CA ALA A 15 -5.19 -5.49 -1.45
C ALA A 15 -6.68 -5.20 -1.27
N TYR A 16 -7.05 -4.57 -0.14
CA TYR A 16 -8.43 -4.17 0.10
C TYR A 16 -8.78 -2.88 -0.64
N GLY A 17 -7.79 -2.05 -0.95
CA GLY A 17 -8.00 -0.73 -1.55
C GLY A 17 -8.07 0.39 -0.52
N GLY A 18 -7.41 0.21 0.63
CA GLY A 18 -7.52 1.09 1.79
C GLY A 18 -8.89 1.02 2.45
N MET A 19 -9.17 1.91 3.42
CA MET A 19 -10.40 1.88 4.22
C MET A 19 -11.70 1.90 3.39
N THR A 20 -11.68 2.55 2.22
CA THR A 20 -12.86 2.73 1.36
C THR A 20 -13.07 1.60 0.36
N GLY A 21 -12.07 0.75 0.13
CA GLY A 21 -12.12 -0.30 -0.88
C GLY A 21 -12.25 0.19 -2.31
N HIS A 22 -11.66 1.35 -2.64
CA HIS A 22 -11.84 1.96 -3.97
C HIS A 22 -11.28 1.03 -5.07
N PRO A 23 -12.02 0.76 -6.17
CA PRO A 23 -11.58 -0.14 -7.24
C PRO A 23 -10.21 0.23 -7.81
N ASP A 24 -9.94 1.52 -7.96
CA ASP A 24 -8.64 2.00 -8.47
C ASP A 24 -7.48 1.66 -7.53
N HIS A 25 -7.70 1.65 -6.21
CA HIS A 25 -6.66 1.25 -5.26
C HIS A 25 -6.41 -0.26 -5.34
N VAL A 26 -7.46 -1.06 -5.49
CA VAL A 26 -7.32 -2.51 -5.71
C VAL A 26 -6.55 -2.77 -7.02
N HIS A 27 -6.84 -2.00 -8.07
CA HIS A 27 -6.12 -2.11 -9.34
C HIS A 27 -4.66 -1.67 -9.20
N ALA A 28 -4.40 -0.53 -8.56
CA ALA A 28 -3.07 0.00 -8.29
C ALA A 28 -2.20 -1.01 -7.51
N HIS A 29 -2.77 -1.63 -6.46
CA HIS A 29 -2.13 -2.72 -5.72
C HIS A 29 -1.70 -3.85 -6.65
N ARG A 30 -2.62 -4.35 -7.49
CA ARG A 30 -2.36 -5.50 -8.38
C ARG A 30 -1.26 -5.19 -9.39
N VAL A 31 -1.37 -4.06 -10.10
CA VAL A 31 -0.38 -3.70 -11.13
C VAL A 31 0.99 -3.39 -10.51
N THR A 32 1.03 -2.75 -9.34
CA THR A 32 2.29 -2.47 -8.65
C THR A 32 2.96 -3.74 -8.16
N ALA A 33 2.20 -4.65 -7.53
CA ALA A 33 2.74 -5.92 -7.04
C ALA A 33 3.28 -6.80 -8.20
N LEU A 34 2.60 -6.80 -9.35
CA LEU A 34 3.09 -7.47 -10.55
C LEU A 34 4.36 -6.80 -11.09
N ALA A 35 4.38 -5.47 -11.19
CA ALA A 35 5.54 -4.72 -11.67
C ALA A 35 6.78 -4.92 -10.78
N VAL A 36 6.62 -4.92 -9.46
CA VAL A 36 7.74 -5.17 -8.52
C VAL A 36 8.29 -6.58 -8.66
N ARG A 37 7.43 -7.59 -8.81
CA ARG A 37 7.87 -8.98 -9.02
C ARG A 37 8.53 -9.18 -10.38
N SER A 38 8.10 -8.47 -11.41
CA SER A 38 8.61 -8.66 -12.77
C SER A 38 9.82 -7.78 -13.10
N ALA A 39 10.04 -6.70 -12.35
CA ALA A 39 11.14 -5.78 -12.61
C ALA A 39 12.53 -6.45 -12.56
N GLY A 40 12.71 -7.48 -11.73
CA GLY A 40 13.94 -8.27 -11.67
C GLY A 40 14.11 -9.33 -12.79
N LEU A 41 13.10 -9.57 -13.63
CA LEU A 41 13.12 -10.65 -14.63
C LEU A 41 13.68 -10.17 -15.99
N PRO A 42 14.85 -10.65 -16.46
CA PRO A 42 15.46 -10.18 -17.71
C PRO A 42 14.59 -10.33 -18.96
N GLY A 43 13.83 -11.43 -19.06
CA GLY A 43 12.96 -11.71 -20.21
C GLY A 43 11.63 -10.95 -20.20
N PHE A 44 11.27 -10.28 -19.10
CA PHE A 44 10.02 -9.54 -19.00
C PHE A 44 10.24 -8.07 -19.36
N CYS A 45 9.48 -7.56 -20.33
CA CYS A 45 9.55 -6.19 -20.84
C CYS A 45 11.00 -5.73 -21.13
N PRO A 46 11.71 -6.31 -22.11
CA PRO A 46 13.13 -5.99 -22.38
C PRO A 46 13.36 -4.51 -22.73
N GLY A 47 12.38 -3.83 -23.31
CA GLY A 47 12.44 -2.39 -23.60
C GLY A 47 12.40 -1.48 -22.36
N ALA A 48 12.17 -2.02 -21.17
CA ALA A 48 12.10 -1.24 -19.93
C ALA A 48 13.48 -0.96 -19.28
N GLY A 49 14.58 -1.38 -19.93
CA GLY A 49 15.94 -1.25 -19.41
C GLY A 49 16.43 -2.48 -18.63
N ALA A 50 17.62 -2.36 -18.06
CA ALA A 50 18.27 -3.43 -17.29
C ALA A 50 17.42 -3.88 -16.09
N PRO A 51 17.37 -5.19 -15.77
CA PRO A 51 16.61 -5.69 -14.63
C PRO A 51 17.00 -5.04 -13.31
N TRP A 52 16.00 -4.78 -12.48
CA TRP A 52 16.17 -4.23 -11.15
C TRP A 52 15.12 -4.82 -10.22
N GLN A 53 15.56 -5.43 -9.12
CA GLN A 53 14.66 -6.00 -8.12
C GLN A 53 14.64 -5.10 -6.90
N PRO A 54 13.53 -4.39 -6.61
CA PRO A 54 13.36 -3.72 -5.32
C PRO A 54 13.56 -4.71 -4.16
N SER A 55 14.17 -4.24 -3.07
CA SER A 55 14.45 -5.04 -1.88
C SER A 55 13.20 -5.28 -1.03
N ALA A 56 12.22 -4.36 -1.09
CA ALA A 56 10.95 -4.51 -0.38
C ALA A 56 9.75 -3.88 -1.10
N LEU A 57 8.58 -4.47 -0.87
CA LEU A 57 7.28 -3.90 -1.20
C LEU A 57 6.46 -3.75 0.10
N TYR A 58 6.14 -2.52 0.47
CA TYR A 58 5.21 -2.25 1.58
C TYR A 58 3.82 -1.93 1.06
N LEU A 59 2.82 -2.37 1.81
CA LEU A 59 1.42 -2.15 1.53
C LEU A 59 0.88 -1.16 2.57
N ALA A 60 0.63 0.07 2.14
CA ALA A 60 0.02 1.08 2.97
C ALA A 60 -1.41 0.65 3.34
N THR A 61 -1.67 0.57 4.65
CA THR A 61 -2.93 0.07 5.22
C THR A 61 -3.23 0.78 6.53
N HIS A 62 -4.42 0.54 7.07
CA HIS A 62 -4.85 1.05 8.38
C HIS A 62 -5.06 -0.13 9.35
N PRO A 63 -4.36 -0.16 10.50
CA PRO A 63 -4.68 -1.14 11.54
C PRO A 63 -6.05 -0.87 12.14
N ARG A 64 -6.72 -1.92 12.59
CA ARG A 64 -8.04 -1.84 13.23
C ARG A 64 -8.05 -0.87 14.40
N SER A 65 -7.03 -0.85 15.26
CA SER A 65 -6.93 0.13 16.36
C SER A 65 -6.94 1.59 15.88
N ALA A 66 -6.21 1.91 14.80
CA ALA A 66 -6.17 3.24 14.22
C ALA A 66 -7.48 3.58 13.51
N ALA A 67 -8.09 2.62 12.82
CA ALA A 67 -9.35 2.82 12.14
C ALA A 67 -10.52 3.07 13.11
N VAL A 68 -10.51 2.51 14.32
CA VAL A 68 -11.49 2.88 15.36
C VAL A 68 -11.32 4.33 15.79
N ALA A 69 -10.08 4.78 16.01
CA ALA A 69 -9.78 6.16 16.38
C ALA A 69 -10.11 7.17 15.26
N VAL A 70 -9.88 6.78 14.00
CA VAL A 70 -10.16 7.59 12.80
C VAL A 70 -11.63 7.52 12.42
N GLY A 71 -12.29 6.37 12.56
CA GLY A 71 -13.72 6.17 12.33
C GLY A 71 -14.56 7.08 13.22
N GLY A 72 -14.12 7.35 14.45
CA GLY A 72 -14.76 8.37 15.30
C GLY A 72 -14.68 9.81 14.77
N ARG A 73 -13.78 10.10 13.81
CA ARG A 73 -13.54 11.45 13.24
C ARG A 73 -13.88 11.58 11.75
N MET A 74 -13.81 10.49 10.98
CA MET A 74 -14.02 10.45 9.53
C MET A 74 -15.28 9.67 9.13
N ALA A 75 -15.96 8.97 10.05
CA ALA A 75 -17.24 8.36 9.72
C ALA A 75 -18.21 9.47 9.30
N ARG A 76 -18.62 9.42 8.04
CA ARG A 76 -19.95 9.92 7.68
C ARG A 76 -20.93 9.27 8.65
N SER A 77 -21.80 10.05 9.28
CA SER A 77 -22.81 9.53 10.21
C SER A 77 -23.44 8.26 9.64
N GLY A 78 -23.24 7.12 10.33
CA GLY A 78 -23.86 5.85 9.97
C GLY A 78 -22.99 4.80 9.26
N ILE A 79 -21.67 4.98 9.10
CA ILE A 79 -20.77 3.87 8.69
C ILE A 79 -20.18 3.19 9.94
N PRO A 80 -20.56 1.93 10.23
CA PRO A 80 -19.98 1.14 11.31
C PRO A 80 -18.47 0.90 11.10
N ALA A 81 -17.68 0.88 12.17
CA ALA A 81 -16.22 0.70 12.08
C ALA A 81 -15.81 -0.67 11.50
N ASP A 82 -16.66 -1.68 11.60
CA ASP A 82 -16.51 -3.00 10.99
C ASP A 82 -16.82 -3.02 9.48
N ALA A 83 -17.41 -1.95 8.94
CA ALA A 83 -17.59 -1.75 7.50
C ALA A 83 -16.33 -1.17 6.82
N LEU A 84 -15.31 -0.75 7.58
CA LEU A 84 -14.06 -0.27 7.02
C LEU A 84 -13.12 -1.43 6.72
N TYR A 85 -12.55 -1.43 5.51
CA TYR A 85 -11.51 -2.38 5.15
C TYR A 85 -10.21 -2.04 5.88
N CYS A 86 -9.93 -2.75 6.96
CA CYS A 86 -8.78 -2.53 7.83
C CYS A 86 -7.98 -3.81 8.03
N SER A 87 -6.67 -3.65 8.19
CA SER A 87 -5.79 -4.75 8.57
C SER A 87 -5.87 -5.02 10.07
N GLU A 88 -5.69 -6.28 10.46
CA GLU A 88 -5.48 -6.62 11.86
C GLU A 88 -4.16 -6.02 12.34
N ASP A 89 -4.14 -5.47 13.56
CA ASP A 89 -2.96 -4.88 14.17
C ASP A 89 -1.73 -5.82 14.13
N ALA A 90 -1.94 -7.12 14.38
CA ALA A 90 -0.90 -8.14 14.34
C ALA A 90 -0.26 -8.35 12.96
N ARG A 91 -0.86 -7.84 11.88
CA ARG A 91 -0.33 -7.91 10.51
C ARG A 91 0.49 -6.70 10.11
N ILE A 92 0.53 -5.66 10.95
CA ILE A 92 1.35 -4.47 10.69
C ILE A 92 2.81 -4.80 10.97
N THR A 93 3.64 -4.73 9.93
CA THR A 93 5.07 -5.05 10.03
C THR A 93 5.95 -3.81 10.22
N THR A 94 5.44 -2.62 9.89
CA THR A 94 6.23 -1.38 9.92
C THR A 94 5.30 -0.19 10.16
N THR A 95 5.74 0.75 10.98
CA THR A 95 5.05 2.01 11.24
C THR A 95 6.04 3.17 11.12
N VAL A 96 5.56 4.30 10.61
CA VAL A 96 6.33 5.55 10.55
C VAL A 96 5.52 6.60 11.31
N ASP A 97 6.02 6.99 12.47
CA ASP A 97 5.39 8.04 13.28
C ASP A 97 5.73 9.40 12.71
N VAL A 98 4.77 10.07 12.09
CA VAL A 98 4.96 11.41 11.52
C VAL A 98 4.50 12.55 12.43
N ARG A 99 4.04 12.26 13.67
CA ARG A 99 3.53 13.27 14.61
C ARG A 99 4.49 14.42 14.89
N PRO A 100 5.83 14.22 15.00
CA PRO A 100 6.76 15.32 15.24
C PRO A 100 6.78 16.42 14.15
N TRP A 101 6.21 16.15 12.97
CA TRP A 101 6.17 17.09 11.84
C TRP A 101 4.76 17.64 11.55
N LEU A 102 3.77 17.33 12.39
CA LEU A 102 2.44 17.91 12.29
C LEU A 102 2.40 19.28 13.00
N PRO A 103 1.66 20.27 12.46
CA PRO A 103 1.49 21.60 13.06
C PRO A 103 0.70 21.57 14.38
#